data_AF-A0A1I1U5P0-F1
#
_entry.id   AF-A0A1I1U5P0-F1
#
_cell.length_a   1.000
_cell.length_b   1.000
_cell.length_c   1.000
_cell.angle_alpha   90.00
_cell.angle_beta   90.00
_cell.angle_gamma   90.00
#
_symmetry.space_group_name_H-M   'P 1'
#
loop_
_entity.id
_entity.type
_entity.pdbx_description
1 polymer ?
#
loop_
_entity_poly.entity_id
_entity_poly.type
_entity_poly.pdbx_seq_one_letter_code
_entity_poly.pdbx_strand_id
1 'polypeptide(L)'
;MYYNTTRKILYVMILAGIFLIIFGIWQYFPHSYSSETPDSVFMSLTAKRVVFPLVGVILTAIGITLLKFVDEVEKETISLRDEIIHLRKIVEKNSNKSF
;
A
#
# COMPACT_ATOMS: atom_id res chain seq x y z
N MET A 1 15.88 2.13 -8.51
CA MET A 1 15.44 3.44 -7.96
C MET A 1 13.91 3.52 -7.89
N TYR A 2 13.20 3.20 -8.98
CA TYR A 2 11.73 3.22 -9.03
C TYR A 2 11.04 2.33 -7.98
N TYR A 3 11.39 1.04 -7.90
CA TYR A 3 10.80 0.10 -6.93
C TYR A 3 10.94 0.55 -5.46
N ASN A 4 12.09 1.12 -5.09
CA ASN A 4 12.33 1.63 -3.75
C ASN A 4 11.42 2.83 -3.41
N THR A 5 11.24 3.77 -4.35
CA THR A 5 10.33 4.92 -4.16
C THR A 5 8.88 4.44 -4.06
N THR A 6 8.46 3.52 -4.93
CA THR A 6 7.10 2.95 -4.90
C THR A 6 6.82 2.24 -3.58
N ARG A 7 7.74 1.43 -3.06
CA ARG A 7 7.60 0.79 -1.75
C ARG A 7 7.45 1.80 -0.62
N LYS A 8 8.22 2.89 -0.61
CA LYS A 8 8.09 3.95 0.41
C LYS A 8 6.70 4.59 0.40
N ILE A 9 6.16 4.90 -0.79
CA ILE A 9 4.81 5.45 -0.93
C ILE A 9 3.77 4.47 -0.37
N LEU A 10 3.89 3.19 -0.70
CA LEU A 10 2.99 2.15 -0.22
C LEU A 10 3.06 2.00 1.31
N TYR A 11 4.24 2.08 1.92
CA TYR A 11 4.37 2.09 3.38
C TYR A 11 3.69 3.31 4.02
N VAL A 12 3.85 4.50 3.44
CA VAL A 12 3.14 5.71 3.92
C VAL A 12 1.63 5.53 3.81
N MET A 13 1.15 4.92 2.74
CA MET A 13 -0.28 4.63 2.55
C MET A 13 -0.81 3.62 3.59
N ILE A 14 -0.05 2.57 3.88
CA ILE A 14 -0.38 1.60 4.94
C ILE A 14 -0.42 2.29 6.31
N LEU A 15 0.57 3.13 6.62
CA LEU A 15 0.62 3.88 7.88
C LEU A 15 -0.55 4.85 8.00
N ALA A 16 -0.94 5.53 6.93
CA ALA A 16 -2.13 6.38 6.92
C ALA A 16 -3.41 5.56 7.19
N GLY A 17 -3.52 4.36 6.61
CA GLY A 17 -4.64 3.46 6.88
C GLY A 17 -4.70 3.02 8.34
N ILE A 18 -3.57 2.63 8.93
CA ILE A 18 -3.46 2.28 10.36
C ILE A 18 -3.84 3.48 11.23
N PHE A 19 -3.37 4.68 10.88
CA PHE A 19 -3.71 5.90 11.62
C PHE A 19 -5.21 6.17 11.62
N LEU A 20 -5.89 5.99 10.48
CA LEU A 20 -7.36 6.13 10.38
C LEU A 20 -8.10 5.10 11.23
N ILE A 21 -7.60 3.87 11.31
CA ILE A 21 -8.16 2.82 12.19
C ILE A 21 -8.03 3.24 13.65
N ILE A 22 -6.84 3.64 14.09
CA ILE A 22 -6.59 4.08 15.46
C ILE A 22 -7.45 5.30 15.79
N PHE A 23 -7.54 6.27 14.88
CA PHE A 23 -8.33 7.49 15.10
C PHE A 23 -9.83 7.19 15.23
N GLY A 24 -10.36 6.30 14.38
CA GLY A 24 -11.76 5.89 14.47
C GLY A 24 -12.07 5.07 15.73
N ILE A 25 -11.14 4.21 16.18
CA ILE A 25 -11.26 3.50 17.46
C ILE A 25 -11.09 4.44 18.64
N TRP A 26 -10.25 5.46 18.55
CA TRP A 26 -10.14 6.49 19.59
C TRP A 26 -11.47 7.22 19.78
N GLN A 27 -12.18 7.50 18.68
CA GLN A 27 -13.54 8.01 18.75
C GLN A 27 -14.54 7.04 19.38
N TYR A 28 -14.20 5.75 19.59
CA TYR A 28 -15.00 4.81 20.38
C TYR A 28 -15.02 5.10 21.89
N PHE A 29 -14.05 5.85 22.41
CA PHE A 29 -14.08 6.24 23.83
C PHE A 29 -15.27 7.18 24.12
N PRO A 30 -16.01 6.93 25.22
CA PRO A 30 -17.14 7.75 25.61
C PRO A 30 -16.63 9.16 25.94
N HIS A 31 -16.91 10.11 25.05
CA HIS A 31 -16.81 11.52 25.37
C HIS A 31 -18.15 11.92 25.95
N SER A 32 -18.16 12.56 27.11
CA SER A 32 -19.38 13.09 27.73
C SER A 32 -19.98 14.14 26.80
N TYR A 33 -21.04 13.75 26.07
CA TYR A 33 -21.82 14.68 25.27
C TYR A 33 -22.79 15.44 26.19
N SER A 34 -22.84 16.76 26.05
CA SER A 34 -23.88 17.55 26.71
C SER A 34 -25.25 17.17 26.14
N SER A 35 -26.30 17.17 26.96
CA SER A 35 -27.68 16.96 26.49
C SER A 35 -28.15 18.04 25.49
N GLU A 36 -27.38 19.12 25.33
CA GLU A 36 -27.65 20.21 24.38
C GLU A 36 -27.05 19.96 22.98
N THR A 37 -26.35 18.85 22.75
CA THR A 37 -25.70 18.59 21.47
C THR A 37 -26.77 18.27 20.40
N PRO A 38 -26.80 18.97 19.25
CA PRO A 38 -27.80 18.71 18.21
C PRO A 38 -27.71 17.28 17.65
N ASP A 39 -28.85 16.64 17.38
CA ASP A 39 -28.93 15.27 16.84
C ASP A 39 -28.11 15.08 15.56
N SER A 40 -28.08 16.08 14.68
CA SER A 40 -27.29 16.05 13.45
C SER A 40 -25.78 15.94 13.72
N VAL A 41 -25.29 16.59 14.76
CA VAL A 41 -23.88 16.53 15.18
C VAL A 41 -23.57 15.15 15.75
N PHE A 42 -24.45 14.61 16.59
CA PHE A 42 -24.33 13.27 17.17
C PHE A 42 -24.32 12.18 16.09
N MET A 43 -25.22 12.27 15.11
CA MET A 43 -25.30 11.33 13.99
C MET A 43 -24.05 11.40 13.10
N SER A 44 -23.52 12.59 12.84
CA SER A 44 -22.27 12.76 12.08
C SER A 44 -21.05 12.15 12.79
N LEU A 45 -21.00 12.26 14.12
CA LEU A 45 -19.91 11.71 14.93
C LEU A 45 -19.95 10.18 14.93
N THR A 46 -21.15 9.62 15.08
CA THR A 46 -21.39 8.18 15.05
C THR A 46 -21.06 7.61 13.67
N ALA A 47 -21.40 8.32 12.59
CA ALA A 47 -21.02 7.92 11.23
C ALA A 47 -19.50 7.92 11.04
N LYS A 48 -18.79 8.98 11.47
CA LYS A 48 -17.32 9.08 11.37
C LYS A 48 -16.60 7.95 12.12
N ARG A 49 -17.12 7.57 13.30
CA ARG A 49 -16.63 6.46 14.12
C ARG A 49 -16.64 5.11 13.36
N VAL A 50 -17.55 4.91 12.42
CA VAL A 50 -17.61 3.69 11.59
C VAL A 50 -16.85 3.88 10.28
N VAL A 51 -16.98 5.03 9.63
CA VAL A 51 -16.39 5.29 8.31
C VAL A 51 -14.86 5.34 8.38
N PHE A 52 -14.25 6.00 9.38
CA PHE A 52 -12.79 6.12 9.44
C PHE A 52 -12.07 4.78 9.60
N PRO A 53 -12.47 3.87 10.52
CA PRO A 53 -11.88 2.54 10.58
C PRO A 53 -12.04 1.76 9.28
N LEU A 54 -13.22 1.83 8.67
CA LEU A 54 -13.53 1.06 7.47
C LEU A 54 -12.68 1.52 6.27
N VAL A 55 -12.55 2.83 6.08
CA VAL A 55 -11.64 3.43 5.09
C VAL A 55 -10.19 3.08 5.40
N GLY A 56 -9.79 3.11 6.67
CA GLY A 56 -8.45 2.73 7.09
C GLY A 56 -8.11 1.28 6.75
N VAL A 57 -9.02 0.34 7.02
CA VAL A 57 -8.86 -1.09 6.66
C VAL A 57 -8.72 -1.26 5.15
N ILE A 58 -9.58 -0.60 4.35
CA ILE A 58 -9.53 -0.67 2.89
C ILE A 58 -8.18 -0.14 2.39
N LEU A 59 -7.74 1.01 2.88
CA LEU A 59 -6.49 1.64 2.47
C LEU A 59 -5.28 0.78 2.81
N THR A 60 -5.25 0.20 4.02
CA THR A 60 -4.21 -0.74 4.44
C THR A 60 -4.21 -2.00 3.58
N ALA A 61 -5.37 -2.58 3.29
CA ALA A 61 -5.47 -3.78 2.44
C ALA A 61 -4.97 -3.53 1.01
N ILE A 62 -5.34 -2.40 0.41
CA ILE A 62 -4.85 -1.99 -0.91
C ILE A 62 -3.33 -1.80 -0.87
N GLY A 63 -2.81 -1.13 0.15
CA GLY A 63 -1.37 -0.90 0.29
C GLY A 63 -0.57 -2.19 0.40
N ILE A 64 -1.04 -3.15 1.21
CA ILE A 64 -0.40 -4.47 1.34
C ILE A 64 -0.45 -5.24 0.01
N THR A 65 -1.58 -5.21 -0.68
CA THR A 65 -1.77 -5.93 -1.96
C THR A 65 -0.83 -5.37 -3.03
N LEU A 66 -0.76 -4.05 -3.16
CA LEU A 66 0.15 -3.39 -4.10
C LEU A 66 1.62 -3.64 -3.73
N LEU A 67 1.95 -3.73 -2.44
CA LEU A 67 3.32 -4.02 -2.02
C LEU A 67 3.75 -5.41 -2.49
N LYS A 68 2.88 -6.42 -2.33
CA LYS A 68 3.13 -7.76 -2.87
C LYS A 68 3.26 -7.76 -4.38
N PHE A 69 2.40 -7.02 -5.08
CA PHE A 69 2.47 -6.91 -6.54
C PHE A 69 3.80 -6.29 -7.01
N VAL A 70 4.24 -5.22 -6.36
CA VAL A 70 5.53 -4.59 -6.66
C VAL A 70 6.70 -5.55 -6.44
N ASP A 71 6.64 -6.37 -5.38
CA ASP A 71 7.67 -7.38 -5.11
C ASP A 71 7.70 -8.47 -6.19
N GLU A 72 6.54 -8.92 -6.67
CA GLU A 72 6.44 -9.91 -7.75
C GLU A 72 7.03 -9.35 -9.06
N VAL A 73 6.63 -8.14 -9.43
CA VAL A 73 7.09 -7.47 -10.65
C VAL A 73 8.60 -7.19 -10.60
N GLU A 74 9.14 -6.81 -9.44
CA GLU A 74 10.58 -6.61 -9.29
C GLU A 74 11.35 -7.91 -9.50
N LYS A 75 10.86 -9.04 -8.96
CA LYS A 75 11.48 -10.36 -9.16
C LYS A 75 11.44 -10.78 -10.63
N GLU A 76 10.30 -10.66 -11.29
CA GLU A 76 10.16 -11.00 -12.72
C GLU A 76 11.09 -10.12 -13.58
N THR A 77 11.18 -8.83 -13.28
CA THR A 77 12.07 -7.91 -14.01
C THR A 77 13.54 -8.32 -13.88
N ILE A 78 13.97 -8.74 -12.69
CA ILE A 78 15.34 -9.23 -12.46
C ILE A 78 15.58 -10.52 -13.24
N SER A 79 14.64 -11.48 -13.17
CA SER A 79 14.73 -12.74 -13.92
C SER A 79 14.86 -12.51 -15.43
N LEU A 80 14.02 -11.65 -16.00
CA LEU A 80 14.07 -11.30 -17.42
C LEU A 80 15.39 -10.62 -17.79
N ARG A 81 15.90 -9.74 -16.93
CA ARG A 81 17.18 -9.06 -17.15
C ARG A 81 18.33 -10.06 -17.20
N ASP A 82 18.34 -11.04 -16.30
CA ASP A 82 19.37 -12.09 -16.27
C ASP A 82 19.29 -13.01 -17.49
N GLU A 83 18.08 -13.35 -17.93
CA GLU A 83 17.86 -14.14 -19.15
C GLU A 83 18.35 -13.41 -20.40
N ILE A 84 18.05 -12.10 -20.52
CA ILE A 84 18.56 -11.26 -21.63
C ILE A 84 20.09 -11.20 -21.61
N ILE A 85 20.72 -11.03 -20.44
CA ILE A 85 22.17 -11.00 -20.31
C ILE A 85 22.78 -12.35 -20.74
N HIS A 86 22.16 -13.46 -20.34
CA HIS A 86 22.59 -14.80 -20.70
C HIS A 86 22.48 -15.04 -22.22
N LEU A 87 21.35 -14.72 -22.83
CA LEU A 87 21.13 -14.82 -24.26
C LEU A 87 22.12 -13.96 -25.05
N ARG A 88 22.37 -12.72 -24.60
CA ARG A 88 23.36 -11.83 -25.22
C ARG A 88 24.75 -12.45 -25.23
N LYS A 89 25.19 -13.06 -24.12
CA LYS A 89 26.47 -13.77 -24.03
C LYS A 89 26.55 -14.98 -24.98
N ILE A 90 25.46 -15.73 -25.13
CA ILE A 90 25.41 -16.86 -26.08
C ILE A 90 25.59 -16.36 -27.51
N VAL A 91 24.85 -15.32 -27.90
CA VAL A 91 24.91 -14.75 -29.25
C VAL A 91 26.32 -14.23 -29.55
N GLU A 92 26.92 -13.48 -28.62
CA GLU A 92 28.29 -12.95 -28.76
C GLU A 92 29.33 -14.07 -28.89
N LYS A 93 29.21 -15.12 -28.07
CA LYS A 93 30.09 -16.31 -28.13
C LYS A 93 29.95 -17.07 -29.45
N ASN A 94 28.74 -17.17 -30.00
CA ASN A 94 28.50 -17.85 -31.28
C ASN A 94 28.98 -17.00 -32.47
N SER A 95 28.81 -15.68 -32.41
CA SER A 95 29.35 -14.75 -33.41
C SER A 95 30.88 -14.82 -33.48
N ASN A 96 31.57 -14.89 -32.35
CA ASN A 96 33.04 -15.00 -32.31
C ASN A 96 33.60 -16.36 -32.76
N LYS A 97 32.76 -17.40 -32.85
CA LYS A 97 33.16 -18.73 -33.36
C LYS A 97 32.93 -18.91 -34.86
N SER A 98 32.27 -17.94 -35.50
CA SER A 98 31.95 -17.96 -36.94
C SER A 98 32.96 -17.16 -37.79
N PHE A 99 34.00 -16.59 -37.17
CA PHE A 99 35.18 -16.02 -37.79
C PHE A 99 36.40 -16.89 -37.49
#